data_AF-A0A453PK19-F1
#
_entry.id   AF-A0A453PK19-F1
#
_cell.length_a   1.000
_cell.length_b   1.000
_cell.length_c   1.000
_cell.angle_alpha   90.00
_cell.angle_beta   90.00
_cell.angle_gamma   90.00
#
_symmetry.space_group_name_H-M   'P 1'
#
loop_
_entity.id
_entity.type
_entity.pdbx_description
1 polymer ?
#
loop_
_entity_poly.entity_id
_entity_poly.type
_entity_poly.pdbx_seq_one_letter_code
_entity_poly.pdbx_strand_id
1 'polypeptide(L)'
;VIQFLEAPEYSMFSRIVFDTAPTGHTLRLLSLPDFLDASIGKILKLRSKIASATSAIKSVFGQEVQQQDAANKLEQLRERMVKVRELFRDTESTEFIIVTIPTVMAISESARLHSSLQKESVPVRRLIVNQVLPPSSSDCKFCAIKRKDQARALDMIKSDPELMGLNIMQAPLVDMEIRGVPALKFLGDIVWK
;
A
#
# COMPACT_ATOMS: atom_id res chain seq x y z
N VAL A 1 9.93 5.75 -2.41
CA VAL A 1 10.15 4.39 -2.97
C VAL A 1 11.31 4.39 -3.96
N ILE A 2 11.21 5.04 -5.13
CA ILE A 2 12.30 5.03 -6.15
C ILE A 2 13.66 5.49 -5.61
N GLN A 3 13.71 6.52 -4.76
CA GLN A 3 14.96 6.95 -4.13
C GLN A 3 15.68 5.82 -3.37
N PHE A 4 14.94 4.91 -2.73
CA PHE A 4 15.52 3.77 -2.01
C PHE A 4 16.06 2.69 -2.94
N LEU A 5 15.73 2.73 -4.23
CA LEU A 5 16.24 1.81 -5.25
C LEU A 5 17.38 2.43 -6.08
N GLU A 6 17.29 3.72 -6.38
CA GLU A 6 18.23 4.40 -7.28
C GLU A 6 19.41 5.06 -6.54
N ALA A 7 19.27 5.42 -5.25
CA ALA A 7 20.34 6.12 -4.55
C ALA A 7 21.48 5.15 -4.14
N PRO A 8 22.76 5.48 -4.40
CA PRO A 8 23.90 4.61 -4.10
C PRO A 8 23.99 4.19 -2.62
N GLU A 9 23.53 5.04 -1.71
CA GLU A 9 23.51 4.78 -0.27
C GLU A 9 22.67 3.56 0.13
N TYR A 10 21.68 3.16 -0.69
CA TYR A 10 20.85 1.97 -0.45
C TYR A 10 21.26 0.75 -1.28
N SER A 11 22.28 0.87 -2.14
CA SER A 11 22.72 -0.24 -3.01
C SER A 11 23.26 -1.46 -2.24
N MET A 12 23.63 -1.28 -0.96
CA MET A 12 24.08 -2.35 -0.07
C MET A 12 22.95 -3.27 0.40
N PHE A 13 21.68 -2.88 0.28
CA PHE A 13 20.56 -3.67 0.78
C PHE A 13 20.07 -4.68 -0.26
N SER A 14 19.99 -5.96 0.12
CA SER A 14 19.43 -7.00 -0.75
C SER A 14 17.90 -7.05 -0.73
N ARG A 15 17.27 -6.51 0.32
CA ARG A 15 15.81 -6.47 0.55
C ARG A 15 15.47 -5.19 1.31
N ILE A 16 14.30 -4.62 1.02
CA ILE A 16 13.77 -3.43 1.68
C ILE A 16 12.33 -3.73 2.10
N VAL A 17 11.97 -3.38 3.34
CA VAL A 17 10.61 -3.52 3.88
C VAL A 17 10.03 -2.13 4.05
N PHE A 18 8.88 -1.88 3.43
CA PHE A 18 8.14 -0.63 3.57
C PHE A 18 6.97 -0.80 4.54
N ASP A 19 6.97 -0.04 5.62
CA ASP A 19 5.80 0.10 6.50
C ASP A 19 4.94 1.27 6.01
N THR A 20 3.73 0.96 5.53
CA THR A 20 2.88 1.94 4.86
C THR A 20 1.84 2.52 5.79
N ALA A 21 1.43 3.76 5.55
CA ALA A 21 0.24 4.34 6.16
C ALA A 21 -1.03 3.48 5.90
N PRO A 22 -2.12 3.67 6.67
CA PRO A 22 -3.32 2.84 6.57
C PRO A 22 -3.93 2.77 5.15
N THR A 23 -4.64 1.67 4.90
CA THR A 23 -5.16 1.15 3.62
C THR A 23 -5.50 2.20 2.54
N GLY A 24 -6.29 3.22 2.88
CA GLY A 24 -6.79 4.20 1.91
C GLY A 24 -5.73 5.12 1.29
N HIS A 25 -4.59 5.34 1.94
CA HIS A 25 -3.55 6.23 1.41
C HIS A 25 -2.61 5.53 0.43
N THR A 26 -2.32 4.25 0.68
CA THR A 26 -1.43 3.44 -0.16
C THR A 26 -2.04 3.21 -1.55
N LEU A 27 -3.35 2.96 -1.64
CA LEU A 27 -4.03 2.78 -2.92
C LEU A 27 -4.09 4.06 -3.76
N ARG A 28 -4.20 5.24 -3.13
CA ARG A 28 -4.20 6.52 -3.85
C ARG A 28 -2.87 6.77 -4.56
N LEU A 29 -1.76 6.33 -3.98
CA LEU A 29 -0.44 6.43 -4.60
C LEU A 29 -0.36 5.61 -5.89
N LEU A 30 -0.95 4.41 -5.90
CA LEU A 30 -0.96 3.52 -7.06
C LEU A 30 -1.85 4.03 -8.21
N SER A 31 -2.96 4.71 -7.89
CA SER A 31 -3.85 5.33 -8.87
C SER A 31 -3.41 6.73 -9.33
N LEU A 32 -2.40 7.32 -8.66
CA LEU A 32 -1.93 8.67 -8.94
C LEU A 32 -1.39 8.87 -10.37
N PRO A 33 -0.65 7.93 -10.99
CA PRO A 33 -0.20 8.07 -12.38
C PRO A 33 -1.37 8.30 -13.34
N ASP A 34 -2.41 7.48 -13.25
CA ASP A 34 -3.58 7.56 -14.14
C ASP A 34 -4.33 8.90 -13.94
N PHE A 35 -4.41 9.39 -12.70
CA PHE A 35 -4.96 10.71 -12.40
C PHE A 35 -4.12 11.85 -12.98
N LEU A 36 -2.79 11.76 -12.87
CA LEU A 36 -1.86 12.74 -13.42
C LEU A 36 -1.94 12.75 -14.94
N ASP A 37 -1.95 11.59 -15.62
CA ASP A 37 -2.09 11.50 -17.07
C ASP A 37 -3.40 12.15 -17.55
N ALA A 38 -4.52 11.85 -16.88
CA ALA A 38 -5.82 12.45 -17.21
C ALA A 38 -5.84 13.98 -17.00
N SER A 39 -5.14 14.48 -15.98
CA SER A 39 -5.10 15.90 -15.62
C SER A 39 -4.13 16.69 -16.49
N ILE A 40 -2.92 16.16 -16.73
CA ILE A 40 -1.91 16.74 -17.62
C ILE A 40 -2.47 16.85 -19.03
N GLY A 41 -3.10 15.78 -19.55
CA GLY A 41 -3.71 15.80 -20.87
C GLY A 41 -4.76 16.91 -21.04
N LYS A 42 -5.54 17.20 -19.98
CA LYS A 42 -6.52 18.30 -19.98
C LYS A 42 -5.85 19.67 -19.88
N ILE A 43 -4.83 19.83 -19.03
CA ILE A 43 -4.08 21.08 -18.88
C ILE A 43 -3.35 21.43 -20.19
N LEU A 44 -2.72 20.46 -20.85
CA LEU A 44 -2.04 20.67 -22.14
C LEU A 44 -3.04 21.06 -23.24
N LYS A 45 -4.22 20.42 -23.30
CA LYS A 45 -5.30 20.79 -24.24
C LYS A 45 -5.89 22.17 -23.96
N LEU A 46 -6.00 22.56 -22.69
CA LEU A 46 -6.44 23.91 -22.32
C LEU A 46 -5.35 24.94 -22.70
N ARG A 47 -4.08 24.62 -22.47
CA ARG A 47 -2.94 25.45 -22.86
C ARG A 47 -2.85 25.63 -24.36
N SER A 48 -3.04 24.59 -25.18
CA SER A 48 -2.99 24.75 -26.64
C SER A 48 -4.11 25.67 -27.14
N LYS A 49 -5.31 25.58 -26.55
CA LYS A 49 -6.44 26.49 -26.84
C LYS A 49 -6.16 27.93 -26.41
N ILE A 50 -5.60 28.14 -25.21
CA ILE A 50 -5.22 29.48 -24.73
C ILE A 50 -4.06 30.04 -25.56
N ALA A 51 -3.06 29.23 -25.91
CA ALA A 51 -1.94 29.62 -26.77
C ALA A 51 -2.40 30.02 -28.17
N SER A 52 -3.37 29.31 -28.76
CA SER A 52 -3.98 29.71 -30.05
C SER A 52 -4.85 30.97 -29.94
N ALA A 53 -5.42 31.27 -28.77
CA ALA A 53 -6.16 32.50 -28.53
C ALA A 53 -5.24 33.68 -28.18
N THR A 54 -4.10 33.41 -27.53
CA THR A 54 -3.10 34.41 -27.14
C THR A 54 -2.05 34.65 -28.20
N SER A 55 -1.87 33.79 -29.22
CA SER A 55 -1.04 34.11 -30.40
C SER A 55 -1.56 35.34 -31.15
N ALA A 56 -2.84 35.68 -31.00
CA ALA A 56 -3.42 36.94 -31.47
C ALA A 56 -3.09 38.17 -30.58
N ILE A 57 -2.58 37.97 -29.36
CA ILE A 57 -2.31 39.01 -28.32
C ILE A 57 -0.82 39.05 -27.91
N LYS A 58 -0.04 37.99 -28.21
CA LYS A 58 1.37 37.77 -27.81
C LYS A 58 2.36 38.76 -28.40
N SER A 59 1.97 39.58 -29.38
CA SER A 59 2.84 40.66 -29.87
C SER A 59 3.06 41.78 -28.83
N VAL A 60 2.31 41.81 -27.71
CA VAL A 60 2.32 42.93 -26.76
C VAL A 60 2.83 42.58 -25.35
N PHE A 61 2.86 41.32 -24.93
CA PHE A 61 3.28 40.94 -23.56
C PHE A 61 4.33 39.82 -23.55
N GLY A 62 5.60 40.22 -23.40
CA GLY A 62 6.76 39.33 -23.31
C GLY A 62 6.96 38.70 -21.93
N GLN A 63 6.21 37.64 -21.62
CA GLN A 63 6.48 36.78 -20.46
C GLN A 63 6.41 35.30 -20.87
N GLU A 64 7.55 34.73 -21.29
CA GLU A 64 7.66 33.30 -21.64
C GLU A 64 8.50 32.44 -20.67
N VAL A 65 9.15 33.02 -19.65
CA VAL A 65 10.24 32.32 -18.94
C VAL A 65 9.81 31.42 -17.75
N GLN A 66 8.69 31.70 -17.06
CA GLN A 66 8.28 30.87 -15.90
C GLN A 66 7.46 29.61 -16.23
N GLN A 67 6.96 29.47 -17.46
CA GLN A 67 5.96 28.45 -17.80
C GLN A 67 6.55 27.09 -18.21
N GLN A 68 7.80 27.04 -18.70
CA GLN A 68 8.47 25.80 -19.10
C GLN A 68 8.91 24.95 -17.90
N ASP A 69 9.35 25.59 -16.81
CA ASP A 69 9.91 24.89 -15.64
C ASP A 69 8.84 24.08 -14.88
N ALA A 70 7.61 24.59 -14.79
CA ALA A 70 6.49 23.88 -14.17
C ALA A 70 6.01 22.68 -14.97
N ALA A 71 6.06 22.75 -16.32
CA ALA A 71 5.70 21.63 -17.18
C ALA A 71 6.72 20.49 -17.06
N ASN A 72 8.02 20.82 -17.06
CA ASN A 72 9.09 19.85 -16.93
C ASN A 72 9.07 19.13 -15.58
N LYS A 73 8.80 19.84 -14.48
CA LYS A 73 8.67 19.22 -13.15
C LYS A 73 7.49 18.25 -13.07
N LEU A 74 6.38 18.57 -13.75
CA LEU A 74 5.20 17.73 -13.78
C LEU A 74 5.45 16.44 -14.60
N GLU A 75 6.19 16.55 -15.70
CA GLU A 75 6.61 15.41 -16.50
C GLU A 75 7.56 14.49 -15.73
N GLN A 76 8.55 15.05 -15.02
CA GLN A 76 9.45 14.27 -14.15
C GLN A 76 8.70 13.54 -13.03
N LEU A 77 7.69 14.18 -12.43
CA LEU A 77 6.84 13.54 -11.43
C LEU A 77 6.06 12.37 -12.04
N ARG A 78 5.51 12.56 -13.25
CA ARG A 78 4.79 11.53 -14.00
C ARG A 78 5.68 10.31 -14.25
N GLU A 79 6.86 10.51 -14.82
CA GLU A 79 7.84 9.44 -15.08
C GLU A 79 8.21 8.67 -13.81
N ARG A 80 8.47 9.38 -12.70
CA ARG A 80 8.76 8.75 -11.41
C ARG A 80 7.59 7.90 -10.92
N MET A 81 6.36 8.39 -11.07
CA MET A 81 5.16 7.67 -10.62
C MET A 81 4.87 6.44 -11.48
N VAL A 82 5.16 6.49 -12.79
CA VAL A 82 5.11 5.31 -13.68
C VAL A 82 6.09 4.24 -13.20
N LYS A 83 7.36 4.61 -12.95
CA LYS A 83 8.37 3.67 -12.42
C LYS A 83 7.94 3.04 -11.08
N VAL A 84 7.36 3.85 -10.18
CA VAL A 84 6.83 3.34 -8.89
C VAL A 84 5.76 2.27 -9.16
N ARG A 85 4.83 2.54 -10.07
CA ARG A 85 3.75 1.61 -10.41
C ARG A 85 4.29 0.32 -11.02
N GLU A 86 5.23 0.40 -11.94
CA GLU A 86 5.88 -0.78 -12.55
C GLU A 86 6.55 -1.64 -11.49
N LEU A 87 7.30 -1.03 -10.57
CA LEU A 87 7.91 -1.74 -9.44
C LEU A 87 6.87 -2.45 -8.56
N PHE A 88 5.76 -1.79 -8.24
CA PHE A 88 4.69 -2.40 -7.43
C PHE A 88 3.96 -3.54 -8.15
N ARG A 89 4.11 -3.65 -9.47
CA ARG A 89 3.54 -4.74 -10.28
C ARG A 89 4.52 -5.87 -10.55
N ASP A 90 5.80 -5.70 -10.23
CA ASP A 90 6.82 -6.73 -10.39
C ASP A 90 6.59 -7.89 -9.41
N THR A 91 6.22 -9.05 -9.94
CA THR A 91 5.92 -10.26 -9.16
C THR A 91 7.16 -11.00 -8.65
N GLU A 92 8.34 -10.69 -9.20
CA GLU A 92 9.61 -11.30 -8.84
C GLU A 92 10.33 -10.50 -7.74
N SER A 93 10.33 -9.17 -7.86
CA SER A 93 11.02 -8.30 -6.90
C SER A 93 10.16 -7.83 -5.73
N THR A 94 8.84 -7.75 -5.93
CA THR A 94 7.94 -7.06 -5.00
C THR A 94 6.86 -8.01 -4.47
N GLU A 95 6.51 -7.82 -3.20
CA GLU A 95 5.37 -8.49 -2.59
C GLU A 95 4.71 -7.54 -1.59
N PHE A 96 3.38 -7.52 -1.60
CA PHE A 96 2.57 -6.85 -0.62
C PHE A 96 2.05 -7.86 0.40
N ILE A 97 2.14 -7.52 1.68
CA ILE A 97 1.66 -8.34 2.80
C ILE A 97 0.57 -7.57 3.52
N ILE A 98 -0.62 -8.15 3.62
CA ILE A 98 -1.73 -7.54 4.36
C ILE A 98 -1.61 -7.97 5.83
N VAL A 99 -1.76 -7.02 6.75
CA VAL A 99 -1.85 -7.28 8.19
C VAL A 99 -3.22 -6.84 8.69
N THR A 100 -3.90 -7.72 9.43
CA THR A 100 -5.25 -7.47 9.96
C THR A 100 -5.38 -7.98 11.39
N ILE A 101 -6.56 -7.80 12.00
CA ILE A 101 -6.94 -8.39 13.30
C ILE A 101 -8.19 -9.26 13.13
N PRO A 102 -8.42 -10.27 13.98
CA PRO A 102 -9.53 -11.23 13.84
C PRO A 102 -10.88 -10.62 14.26
N THR A 103 -11.33 -9.59 13.53
CA THR A 103 -12.63 -8.96 13.67
C THR A 103 -13.30 -8.90 12.30
N VAL A 104 -14.63 -9.03 12.27
CA VAL A 104 -15.41 -9.00 11.01
C VAL A 104 -15.09 -7.75 10.19
N MET A 105 -15.09 -6.58 10.82
CA MET A 105 -14.84 -5.31 10.15
C MET A 105 -13.44 -5.25 9.51
N ALA A 106 -12.40 -5.63 10.26
CA ALA A 106 -11.02 -5.56 9.77
C ALA A 106 -10.78 -6.55 8.61
N ILE A 107 -11.40 -7.73 8.67
CA ILE A 107 -11.31 -8.74 7.61
C ILE A 107 -12.04 -8.27 6.35
N SER A 108 -13.26 -7.72 6.47
CA SER A 108 -13.96 -7.16 5.31
C SER A 108 -13.22 -6.00 4.67
N GLU A 109 -12.54 -5.16 5.46
CA GLU A 109 -11.67 -4.11 4.92
C GLU A 109 -10.43 -4.69 4.22
N SER A 110 -9.87 -5.77 4.76
CA SER A 110 -8.73 -6.48 4.16
C SER A 110 -9.10 -7.12 2.82
N ALA A 111 -10.29 -7.70 2.70
CA ALA A 111 -10.82 -8.24 1.44
C ALA A 111 -10.99 -7.13 0.39
N ARG A 112 -11.55 -5.97 0.77
CA ARG A 112 -11.64 -4.81 -0.13
C ARG A 112 -10.26 -4.32 -0.57
N LEU A 113 -9.32 -4.20 0.36
CA LEU A 113 -7.94 -3.81 0.04
C LEU A 113 -7.32 -4.80 -0.95
N HIS A 114 -7.44 -6.10 -0.69
CA HIS A 114 -6.92 -7.13 -1.56
C HIS A 114 -7.49 -7.01 -2.98
N SER A 115 -8.82 -6.89 -3.12
CA SER A 115 -9.48 -6.69 -4.41
C SER A 115 -8.97 -5.43 -5.13
N SER A 116 -8.74 -4.33 -4.42
CA SER A 116 -8.15 -3.12 -4.98
C SER A 116 -6.69 -3.32 -5.44
N LEU A 117 -5.87 -4.02 -4.66
CA LEU A 117 -4.48 -4.33 -5.02
C LEU A 117 -4.41 -5.26 -6.24
N GLN A 118 -5.30 -6.24 -6.33
CA GLN A 118 -5.41 -7.12 -7.50
C GLN A 118 -5.77 -6.36 -8.78
N LYS A 119 -6.72 -5.41 -8.69
CA LYS A 119 -7.07 -4.53 -9.83
C LYS A 119 -5.88 -3.73 -10.32
N GLU A 120 -5.01 -3.31 -9.42
CA GLU A 120 -3.75 -2.63 -9.76
C GLU A 120 -2.61 -3.58 -10.12
N SER A 121 -2.85 -4.89 -10.18
CA SER A 121 -1.86 -5.93 -10.46
C SER A 121 -0.70 -5.96 -9.47
N VAL A 122 -0.95 -5.60 -8.20
CA VAL A 122 0.05 -5.69 -7.13
C VAL A 122 0.06 -7.11 -6.57
N PRO A 123 1.21 -7.78 -6.48
CA PRO A 123 1.30 -9.15 -5.97
C PRO A 123 1.07 -9.18 -4.46
N VAL A 124 -0.06 -9.75 -4.03
CA VAL A 124 -0.36 -10.05 -2.64
C VAL A 124 -0.34 -11.56 -2.45
N ARG A 125 0.56 -12.09 -1.61
CA ARG A 125 0.65 -13.54 -1.36
C ARG A 125 0.37 -13.93 0.08
N ARG A 126 0.46 -12.98 1.02
CA ARG A 126 0.39 -13.25 2.46
C ARG A 126 -0.61 -12.35 3.18
N LEU A 127 -1.30 -12.94 4.13
CA LEU A 127 -2.19 -12.27 5.08
C LEU A 127 -1.76 -12.65 6.51
N ILE A 128 -1.33 -11.67 7.30
CA ILE A 128 -1.01 -11.84 8.71
C ILE A 128 -2.21 -11.41 9.54
N VAL A 129 -2.74 -12.31 10.37
CA VAL A 129 -3.77 -12.01 11.35
C VAL A 129 -3.10 -11.82 12.72
N ASN A 130 -3.01 -10.58 13.16
CA ASN A 130 -2.37 -10.18 14.41
C ASN A 130 -3.37 -10.22 15.59
N GLN A 131 -2.84 -10.31 16.81
CA GLN A 131 -3.62 -10.29 18.06
C GLN A 131 -4.63 -11.45 18.17
N VAL A 132 -4.24 -12.64 17.68
CA VAL A 132 -5.04 -13.86 17.84
C VAL A 132 -4.92 -14.35 19.29
N LEU A 133 -6.04 -14.47 19.98
CA LEU A 133 -6.05 -14.95 21.36
C LEU A 133 -5.51 -16.38 21.43
N PRO A 134 -4.45 -16.64 22.20
CA PRO A 134 -3.94 -17.99 22.34
C PRO A 134 -4.95 -18.89 23.06
N PRO A 135 -4.89 -20.22 22.83
CA PRO A 135 -5.65 -21.16 23.64
C PRO A 135 -5.25 -21.00 25.11
N SER A 136 -6.25 -20.98 25.99
CA SER A 136 -6.05 -20.89 27.43
C SER A 136 -6.93 -21.89 28.14
N SER A 137 -6.34 -22.56 29.14
CA SER A 137 -7.01 -23.48 30.08
C SER A 137 -7.74 -22.75 31.22
N SER A 138 -7.66 -21.42 31.28
CA SER A 138 -8.34 -20.62 32.32
C SER A 138 -9.84 -20.49 32.05
N ASP A 139 -10.65 -20.50 33.11
CA ASP A 139 -12.11 -20.25 33.10
C ASP A 139 -12.50 -18.76 32.89
N CYS A 140 -11.77 -18.06 32.02
CA CYS A 140 -12.10 -16.69 31.64
C CYS A 140 -13.27 -16.66 30.64
N LYS A 141 -14.49 -16.37 31.13
CA LYS A 141 -15.71 -16.25 30.29
C LYS A 141 -15.56 -15.24 29.15
N PHE A 142 -14.99 -14.06 29.43
CA PHE A 142 -14.76 -13.03 28.41
C PHE A 142 -13.82 -13.54 27.31
N CYS A 143 -12.72 -14.20 27.70
CA CYS A 143 -11.73 -14.74 26.77
C CYS A 143 -12.33 -15.84 25.89
N ALA A 144 -13.20 -16.69 26.45
CA ALA A 144 -13.90 -17.72 25.69
C ALA A 144 -14.85 -17.11 24.65
N ILE A 145 -15.62 -16.07 25.01
CA ILE A 145 -16.49 -15.34 24.08
C ILE A 145 -15.66 -14.66 23.00
N LYS A 146 -14.59 -13.95 23.36
CA LYS A 146 -13.70 -13.30 22.41
C LYS A 146 -13.03 -14.29 21.46
N ARG A 147 -12.58 -15.46 21.94
CA ARG A 147 -12.06 -16.54 21.09
C ARG A 147 -13.11 -17.05 20.11
N LYS A 148 -14.37 -17.19 20.54
CA LYS A 148 -15.48 -17.56 19.65
C LYS A 148 -15.73 -16.49 18.58
N ASP A 149 -15.65 -15.21 18.93
CA ASP A 149 -15.77 -14.11 17.96
C ASP A 149 -14.63 -14.11 16.95
N GLN A 150 -13.39 -14.28 17.43
CA GLN A 150 -12.21 -14.40 16.57
C GLN A 150 -12.30 -15.63 15.65
N ALA A 151 -12.76 -16.77 16.15
CA ALA A 151 -12.95 -17.98 15.34
C ALA A 151 -13.93 -17.74 14.19
N ARG A 152 -15.08 -17.10 14.46
CA ARG A 152 -16.04 -16.71 13.41
C ARG A 152 -15.40 -15.80 12.36
N ALA A 153 -14.60 -14.83 12.82
CA ALA A 153 -13.89 -13.91 11.93
C ALA A 153 -12.84 -14.67 11.08
N LEU A 154 -12.04 -15.56 11.68
CA LEU A 154 -11.05 -16.38 10.98
C LEU A 154 -11.70 -17.33 9.95
N ASP A 155 -12.87 -17.88 10.26
CA ASP A 155 -13.60 -18.72 9.31
C ASP A 155 -14.11 -17.90 8.10
N MET A 156 -14.43 -16.62 8.28
CA MET A 156 -14.73 -15.73 7.16
C MET A 156 -13.56 -15.66 6.16
N ILE A 157 -12.32 -15.57 6.64
CA ILE A 157 -11.12 -15.52 5.77
C ILE A 157 -11.05 -16.77 4.89
N LYS A 158 -11.33 -17.95 5.46
CA LYS A 158 -11.29 -19.22 4.73
C LYS A 158 -12.40 -19.34 3.70
N SER A 159 -13.54 -18.71 3.94
CA SER A 159 -14.71 -18.73 3.06
C SER A 159 -14.76 -17.58 2.05
N ASP A 160 -13.93 -16.55 2.23
CA ASP A 160 -13.92 -15.36 1.38
C ASP A 160 -13.08 -15.64 0.11
N PRO A 161 -13.67 -15.56 -1.10
CA PRO A 161 -12.96 -15.83 -2.35
C PRO A 161 -11.73 -14.93 -2.56
N GLU A 162 -11.74 -13.72 -2.02
CA GLU A 162 -10.63 -12.78 -2.12
C GLU A 162 -9.45 -13.22 -1.24
N LEU A 163 -9.72 -13.79 -0.06
CA LEU A 163 -8.68 -14.06 0.94
C LEU A 163 -8.24 -15.52 1.00
N MET A 164 -9.08 -16.46 0.56
CA MET A 164 -8.83 -17.90 0.72
C MET A 164 -7.57 -18.41 -0.02
N GLY A 165 -7.13 -17.69 -1.07
CA GLY A 165 -5.93 -18.03 -1.83
C GLY A 165 -4.62 -17.53 -1.21
N LEU A 166 -4.69 -16.71 -0.15
CA LEU A 166 -3.51 -16.15 0.51
C LEU A 166 -2.91 -17.12 1.52
N ASN A 167 -1.59 -17.06 1.69
CA ASN A 167 -0.94 -17.75 2.80
C ASN A 167 -1.23 -16.99 4.11
N ILE A 168 -2.02 -17.62 4.98
CA ILE A 168 -2.47 -17.03 6.25
C ILE A 168 -1.46 -17.36 7.35
N MET A 169 -0.90 -16.32 7.97
CA MET A 169 -0.05 -16.42 9.15
C MET A 169 -0.77 -15.81 10.35
N GLN A 170 -0.61 -16.39 11.54
CA GLN A 170 -1.27 -15.91 12.75
C GLN A 170 -0.23 -15.47 13.78
N ALA A 171 -0.37 -14.26 14.30
CA ALA A 171 0.44 -13.75 15.39
C ALA A 171 -0.40 -13.73 16.68
N PRO A 172 0.09 -14.35 17.78
CA PRO A 172 -0.68 -14.42 19.01
C PRO A 172 -0.75 -13.05 19.68
N LEU A 173 -1.85 -12.83 20.40
CA LEU A 173 -1.93 -11.75 21.36
C LEU A 173 -1.01 -12.07 22.54
N VAL A 174 -0.11 -11.14 22.82
CA VAL A 174 0.74 -11.13 24.02
C VAL A 174 0.16 -10.20 25.07
N ASP A 175 0.47 -10.44 26.33
CA ASP A 175 0.00 -9.68 27.50
C ASP A 175 0.81 -8.40 27.78
N MET A 176 1.91 -8.21 27.05
CA MET A 176 2.76 -7.03 27.13
C MET A 176 2.95 -6.37 25.76
N GLU A 177 3.19 -5.07 25.77
CA GLU A 177 3.52 -4.36 24.55
C GLU A 177 4.91 -4.77 24.05
N ILE A 178 5.01 -5.08 22.76
CA ILE A 178 6.27 -5.47 22.13
C ILE A 178 7.13 -4.22 21.94
N ARG A 179 8.01 -3.97 22.91
CA ARG A 179 8.96 -2.85 22.90
C ARG A 179 10.39 -3.34 23.05
N GLY A 180 11.28 -2.77 22.24
CA GLY A 180 12.71 -3.09 22.24
C GLY A 180 13.05 -4.32 21.41
N VAL A 181 14.34 -4.42 21.05
CA VAL A 181 14.87 -5.47 20.16
C VAL A 181 14.60 -6.89 20.68
N PRO A 182 14.75 -7.21 21.98
CA PRO A 182 14.50 -8.57 22.46
C PRO A 182 13.04 -9.02 22.30
N ALA A 183 12.08 -8.13 22.60
CA ALA A 183 10.66 -8.44 22.46
C ALA A 183 10.26 -8.59 20.98
N LEU A 184 10.80 -7.75 20.10
CA LEU A 184 10.59 -7.88 18.65
C LEU A 184 11.14 -9.21 18.12
N LYS A 185 12.32 -9.63 18.59
CA LYS A 185 12.90 -10.92 18.24
C LYS A 185 12.03 -12.08 18.72
N PHE A 186 11.55 -12.03 19.97
CA PHE A 186 10.63 -13.02 20.53
C PHE A 186 9.35 -13.17 19.68
N LEU A 187 8.71 -12.07 19.30
CA LEU A 187 7.53 -12.13 18.43
C LEU A 187 7.86 -12.67 17.03
N GLY A 188 9.00 -12.26 16.46
CA GLY A 188 9.51 -12.76 15.18
C GLY A 188 9.70 -14.28 15.20
N ASP A 189 10.33 -14.81 16.25
CA ASP A 189 10.58 -16.25 16.40
C ASP A 189 9.28 -17.06 16.59
N ILE A 190 8.19 -16.45 17.04
CA ILE A 190 6.89 -17.12 17.20
C ILE A 190 6.17 -17.30 15.87
N VAL A 191 6.20 -16.26 15.03
CA VAL A 191 5.31 -16.18 13.87
C VAL A 191 5.99 -16.62 12.58
N TRP A 192 7.32 -16.53 12.49
CA TRP A 192 8.11 -16.89 11.30
C TRP A 192 8.82 -18.26 11.44
N LYS A 193 8.18 -19.22 12.12
CA LYS A 193 8.70 -20.61 12.24
C LYS A 193 8.59 -21.42 10.96
#